data_AF-A0A9D7FNK6-F1
#
_entry.id   AF-A0A9D7FNK6-F1
#
_cell.length_a   1.000
_cell.length_b   1.000
_cell.length_c   1.000
_cell.angle_alpha   90.00
_cell.angle_beta   90.00
_cell.angle_gamma   90.00
#
_symmetry.space_group_name_H-M   'P 1'
#
loop_
_entity.id
_entity.type
_entity.pdbx_description
1 polymer ?
#
loop_
_entity_poly.entity_id
_entity_poly.type
_entity_poly.pdbx_seq_one_letter_code
_entity_poly.pdbx_strand_id
1 'polypeptide(L)'
;MIAFFGFKVFFAILFPCLLYVAILSLQKPFTSLHVSLSLIVAAIMGFYLPDGWLKFVTLRRQEMLEKGFPDALDLLVVCVEAGMGLDQAISRVSEEMRLTNRVISDEFKVLNLELRAGMARRDALRNLAFRCGIADGKSRRS
;
A
#
# COMPACT_ATOMS: atom_id res chain seq x y z
N MET A 1 1.94 -9.48 -3.97
CA MET A 1 1.99 -8.84 -2.63
C MET A 1 2.48 -9.82 -1.55
N ILE A 2 2.02 -11.08 -1.55
CA ILE A 2 2.48 -12.14 -0.60
C ILE A 2 3.98 -12.50 -0.73
N ALA A 3 4.55 -12.50 -1.93
CA ALA A 3 5.97 -12.85 -2.13
C ALA A 3 6.96 -11.87 -1.47
N PHE A 4 6.64 -10.57 -1.44
CA PHE A 4 7.46 -9.55 -0.75
C PHE A 4 7.33 -9.63 0.78
N PHE A 5 6.17 -10.04 1.27
CA PHE A 5 5.94 -10.25 2.69
C PHE A 5 6.70 -11.49 3.19
N GLY A 6 6.71 -12.57 2.40
CA GLY A 6 7.41 -13.81 2.72
C GLY A 6 8.93 -13.64 2.85
N PHE A 7 9.59 -12.97 1.91
CA PHE A 7 11.04 -12.76 1.95
C PHE A 7 11.49 -11.90 3.15
N LYS A 8 10.64 -10.93 3.53
CA LYS A 8 10.93 -10.01 4.64
C LYS A 8 10.70 -10.66 6.01
N VAL A 9 9.69 -11.52 6.14
CA VAL A 9 9.48 -12.36 7.33
C VAL A 9 10.61 -13.38 7.48
N PHE A 10 11.09 -13.95 6.36
CA PHE A 10 12.24 -14.84 6.37
C PHE A 10 13.48 -14.16 6.94
N PHE A 11 13.81 -12.93 6.50
CA PHE A 11 14.92 -12.16 7.04
C PHE A 11 14.71 -11.72 8.49
N ALA A 12 13.48 -11.36 8.88
CA ALA A 12 13.15 -10.94 10.24
C ALA A 12 13.27 -12.07 11.28
N ILE A 13 13.11 -13.33 10.86
CA ILE A 13 13.30 -14.52 11.70
C ILE A 13 14.75 -15.03 11.61
N LEU A 14 15.39 -14.91 10.45
CA LEU A 14 16.77 -15.32 10.24
C LEU A 14 17.75 -14.51 11.11
N PHE A 15 17.53 -13.21 11.26
CA PHE A 15 18.41 -12.34 12.05
C PHE A 15 18.46 -12.67 13.56
N PRO A 16 17.33 -12.86 14.27
CA PRO A 16 17.35 -13.29 15.67
C PRO A 16 17.83 -14.73 15.82
N CYS A 17 17.54 -15.62 14.87
CA CYS A 17 18.06 -16.99 14.87
C CYS A 17 19.59 -17.01 14.73
N LEU A 18 20.14 -16.19 13.84
CA LEU A 18 21.58 -16.06 13.60
C LEU A 18 22.29 -15.38 14.78
N LEU A 19 21.67 -14.38 15.42
CA LEU A 19 22.17 -13.79 16.66
C LEU A 19 22.16 -14.81 17.81
N TYR A 20 21.13 -15.64 17.92
CA TYR A 20 21.06 -16.68 18.94
C TYR A 20 22.18 -17.73 18.78
N VAL A 21 22.43 -18.18 17.54
CA VAL A 21 23.54 -19.08 17.22
C VAL A 21 24.90 -18.41 17.45
N ALA A 22 25.05 -17.13 17.11
CA ALA A 22 26.28 -16.38 17.35
C ALA A 22 26.58 -16.20 18.85
N ILE A 23 25.57 -15.93 19.68
CA ILE A 23 25.71 -15.83 21.15
C ILE A 23 26.13 -17.17 21.76
N LEU A 24 25.59 -18.29 21.27
CA LEU A 24 26.02 -19.64 21.67
C LEU A 24 27.47 -19.93 21.25
N SER A 25 27.90 -19.43 20.09
CA SER A 25 29.25 -19.64 19.57
C SER A 25 30.33 -18.81 20.27
N LEU A 26 29.96 -17.74 21.00
CA LEU A 26 30.92 -16.85 21.66
C LEU A 26 31.47 -17.34 23.01
N GLN A 27 31.02 -18.50 23.52
CA GLN A 27 31.51 -19.15 24.76
C GLN A 27 31.77 -18.20 25.96
N LYS A 28 31.08 -17.07 26.04
CA LYS A 28 31.13 -16.17 27.20
C LYS A 28 30.10 -16.63 28.23
N PRO A 29 30.43 -16.68 29.53
CA PRO A 29 29.49 -17.07 30.58
C PRO A 29 28.51 -15.91 30.83
N PHE A 30 27.61 -15.66 29.88
CA PHE A 30 26.46 -14.82 30.13
C PHE A 30 25.48 -15.63 30.98
N THR A 31 25.10 -15.08 32.12
CA THR A 31 24.02 -15.57 32.98
C THR A 31 22.83 -16.01 32.12
N SER A 32 22.35 -17.25 32.28
CA SER A 32 21.29 -17.85 31.46
C SER A 32 20.03 -16.98 31.36
N LEU A 33 19.81 -16.14 32.38
CA LEU A 33 18.72 -15.18 32.47
C LEU A 33 18.83 -14.03 31.43
N HIS A 34 20.04 -13.58 31.07
CA HIS A 34 20.22 -12.51 30.07
C HIS A 34 20.01 -13.03 28.64
N VAL A 35 20.34 -14.30 28.40
CA VAL A 35 20.13 -14.97 27.10
C VAL A 35 18.64 -15.27 26.89
N SER A 36 17.93 -15.73 27.92
CA SER A 36 16.48 -15.94 27.80
C SER A 36 15.71 -14.62 27.64
N LEU A 37 16.10 -13.57 28.37
CA LEU A 37 15.48 -12.25 28.25
C LEU A 37 15.68 -11.64 26.85
N SER A 38 16.88 -11.70 26.29
CA SER A 38 17.15 -11.15 24.95
C SER A 38 16.40 -11.89 23.84
N LEU A 39 16.21 -13.21 23.99
CA LEU A 39 15.45 -14.04 23.05
C LEU A 39 13.95 -13.72 23.08
N ILE A 40 13.39 -13.54 24.29
CA ILE A 40 11.99 -13.14 24.46
C ILE A 40 11.75 -11.74 23.87
N VAL A 41 12.64 -10.78 24.15
CA VAL A 41 12.54 -9.41 23.59
C VAL A 41 12.68 -9.42 22.07
N ALA A 42 13.61 -10.20 21.51
CA ALA A 42 13.79 -10.32 20.07
C ALA A 42 12.59 -11.00 19.39
N ALA A 43 11.99 -12.02 20.03
CA ALA A 43 10.77 -12.67 19.53
C ALA A 43 9.57 -11.71 19.52
N ILE A 44 9.39 -10.93 20.59
CA ILE A 44 8.32 -9.92 20.68
C ILE A 44 8.53 -8.81 19.64
N MET A 45 9.75 -8.28 19.49
CA MET A 45 10.05 -7.27 18.48
C MET A 45 9.88 -7.81 17.05
N GLY A 46 10.32 -9.03 16.79
CA GLY A 46 10.18 -9.69 15.49
C GLY A 46 8.73 -9.91 15.08
N PHE A 47 7.84 -10.13 16.06
CA PHE A 47 6.41 -10.30 15.83
C PHE A 47 5.69 -8.95 15.61
N TYR A 48 6.09 -7.88 16.29
CA TYR A 48 5.44 -6.55 16.18
C TYR A 48 5.93 -5.69 15.00
N LEU A 49 7.17 -5.86 14.55
CA LEU A 49 7.73 -5.14 13.39
C LEU A 49 6.89 -5.25 12.10
N PRO A 50 6.41 -6.45 11.67
CA PRO A 50 5.72 -6.60 10.40
C PRO A 50 4.37 -5.88 10.37
N ASP A 51 3.64 -5.88 11.48
CA ASP A 51 2.32 -5.23 11.57
C ASP A 51 2.43 -3.70 11.48
N GLY A 52 3.44 -3.11 12.14
CA GLY A 52 3.72 -1.68 12.04
C GLY A 52 4.12 -1.26 10.62
N TRP A 53 4.98 -2.05 9.97
CA TRP A 53 5.42 -1.78 8.60
C TRP A 53 4.27 -1.89 7.59
N LEU A 54 3.41 -2.90 7.72
CA LEU A 54 2.26 -3.09 6.84
C LEU A 54 1.30 -1.90 6.94
N LYS A 55 1.01 -1.44 8.16
CA LYS A 55 0.19 -0.23 8.39
C LYS A 55 0.83 1.00 7.74
N PHE A 56 2.15 1.18 7.87
CA PHE A 56 2.86 2.33 7.31
C PHE A 56 2.83 2.36 5.77
N VAL A 57 2.98 1.19 5.14
CA VAL A 57 2.90 1.07 3.67
C VAL A 57 1.49 1.36 3.17
N THR A 58 0.47 0.80 3.83
CA THR A 58 -0.93 1.06 3.46
C THR A 58 -1.29 2.53 3.63
N LEU A 59 -0.85 3.15 4.74
CA LEU A 59 -1.03 4.59 4.99
C LEU A 59 -0.35 5.44 3.91
N ARG A 60 0.91 5.15 3.56
CA ARG A 60 1.59 5.86 2.45
C ARG A 60 0.85 5.73 1.13
N ARG A 61 0.27 4.55 0.84
CA ARG A 61 -0.48 4.33 -0.39
C ARG A 61 -1.79 5.12 -0.39
N GLN A 62 -2.51 5.16 0.73
CA GLN A 62 -3.71 5.98 0.91
C GLN A 62 -3.41 7.47 0.79
N GLU A 63 -2.32 7.95 1.39
CA GLU A 63 -1.92 9.35 1.31
C GLU A 63 -1.60 9.77 -0.13
N MET A 64 -0.95 8.89 -0.91
CA MET A 64 -0.73 9.12 -2.34
C MET A 64 -2.04 9.17 -3.12
N LEU A 65 -3.02 8.32 -2.80
CA LEU A 65 -4.34 8.35 -3.44
C LEU A 65 -5.09 9.65 -3.11
N GLU A 66 -5.14 10.03 -1.84
CA GLU A 66 -5.84 11.23 -1.36
C GLU A 66 -5.27 12.51 -1.98
N LYS A 67 -3.94 12.60 -2.11
CA LYS A 67 -3.27 13.78 -2.72
C LYS A 67 -3.40 13.81 -4.25
N GLY A 68 -3.40 12.66 -4.92
CA GLY A 68 -3.44 12.60 -6.38
C GLY A 68 -4.84 12.62 -6.98
N PHE A 69 -5.87 12.30 -6.19
CA PHE A 69 -7.24 12.24 -6.70
C PHE A 69 -7.81 13.60 -7.18
N PRO A 70 -7.61 14.73 -6.47
CA PRO A 70 -8.07 16.04 -6.94
C PRO A 70 -7.44 16.45 -8.27
N ASP A 71 -6.14 16.18 -8.43
CA ASP A 71 -5.37 16.46 -9.65
C ASP A 71 -5.89 15.64 -10.85
N ALA A 72 -6.22 14.36 -10.60
CA ALA A 72 -6.84 13.51 -11.63
C ALA A 72 -8.23 14.01 -12.06
N LEU A 73 -9.03 14.51 -11.11
CA LEU A 73 -10.34 15.09 -11.40
C LEU A 73 -10.24 16.40 -12.16
N ASP A 74 -9.29 17.26 -11.80
CA ASP A 74 -9.04 18.52 -12.50
C ASP A 74 -8.69 18.26 -13.97
N LEU A 75 -7.75 17.34 -14.21
CA LEU A 75 -7.39 16.92 -15.56
C LEU A 75 -8.57 16.29 -16.32
N LEU A 76 -9.41 15.50 -15.63
CA LEU A 76 -10.61 14.91 -16.23
C LEU A 76 -11.61 15.99 -16.66
N VAL A 77 -11.83 17.01 -15.82
CA VAL A 77 -12.71 18.14 -16.11
C VAL A 77 -12.19 18.91 -17.31
N VAL A 78 -10.90 19.27 -17.33
CA VAL A 78 -10.26 19.95 -18.48
C VAL A 78 -10.42 19.13 -19.76
N CYS A 79 -10.28 17.81 -19.68
CA CYS A 79 -10.46 16.93 -20.83
C CYS A 79 -11.91 16.97 -21.37
N VAL A 80 -12.90 16.97 -20.47
CA VAL A 80 -14.32 17.02 -20.83
C VAL A 80 -14.73 18.41 -21.34
N GLU A 81 -14.19 19.47 -20.76
CA GLU A 81 -14.37 20.86 -21.24
C GLU A 81 -13.80 21.07 -22.64
N ALA A 82 -12.70 20.37 -22.97
CA ALA A 82 -12.15 20.32 -24.32
C ALA A 82 -13.01 19.51 -25.33
N GLY A 83 -14.13 18.94 -24.89
CA GLY A 83 -15.07 18.20 -25.73
C GLY A 83 -14.72 16.73 -25.91
N MET A 84 -13.79 16.15 -25.14
CA MET A 84 -13.54 14.71 -25.19
C MET A 84 -14.72 13.93 -24.61
N GLY A 85 -15.03 12.80 -25.25
CA GLY A 85 -15.95 11.82 -24.66
C GLY A 85 -15.38 11.27 -23.35
N LEU A 86 -16.23 11.04 -22.35
CA LEU A 86 -15.82 10.63 -21.00
C LEU A 86 -14.85 9.43 -20.98
N ASP A 87 -15.11 8.40 -21.79
CA ASP A 87 -14.26 7.20 -21.84
C ASP A 87 -12.86 7.53 -22.40
N GLN A 88 -12.76 8.49 -23.32
CA GLN A 88 -11.50 8.98 -23.87
C GLN A 88 -10.78 9.87 -22.86
N ALA A 89 -11.50 10.74 -22.15
CA ALA A 89 -10.96 11.56 -21.07
C ALA A 89 -10.36 10.70 -19.94
N ILE A 90 -11.06 9.65 -19.50
CA ILE A 90 -10.56 8.68 -18.49
C ILE A 90 -9.27 8.01 -18.98
N SER A 91 -9.22 7.60 -20.26
CA SER A 91 -8.01 7.03 -20.84
C SER A 91 -6.85 8.02 -20.85
N ARG A 92 -7.09 9.30 -21.17
CA ARG A 92 -6.07 10.34 -21.18
C ARG A 92 -5.54 10.62 -19.78
N VAL A 93 -6.44 10.81 -18.81
CA VAL A 93 -6.08 11.01 -17.40
C VAL A 93 -5.23 9.85 -16.88
N SER A 94 -5.57 8.61 -17.23
CA SER A 94 -4.81 7.44 -16.80
C SER A 94 -3.35 7.45 -17.29
N GLU A 95 -3.07 8.00 -18.47
CA GLU A 95 -1.72 8.08 -19.03
C GLU A 95 -0.94 9.29 -18.52
N GLU A 96 -1.58 10.45 -18.39
CA GLU A 96 -0.95 11.66 -17.84
C GLU A 96 -0.59 11.49 -16.36
N MET A 97 -1.51 10.91 -15.57
CA MET A 97 -1.27 10.59 -14.16
C MET A 97 -0.10 9.63 -13.94
N ARG A 98 0.36 8.91 -14.96
CA ARG A 98 1.49 7.98 -14.84
C ARG A 98 2.78 8.68 -14.42
N LEU A 99 2.95 9.96 -14.79
CA LEU A 99 4.12 10.77 -14.46
C LEU A 99 3.99 11.42 -13.07
N THR A 100 2.81 11.92 -12.71
CA THR A 100 2.58 12.61 -11.43
C THR A 100 2.32 11.63 -10.29
N ASN A 101 1.41 10.68 -10.49
CA ASN A 101 0.98 9.73 -9.47
C ASN A 101 0.61 8.37 -10.07
N ARG A 102 1.60 7.48 -10.07
CA ARG A 102 1.44 6.12 -10.60
C ARG A 102 0.31 5.33 -9.93
N VAL A 103 0.04 5.58 -8.64
CA VAL A 103 -1.02 4.86 -7.92
C VAL A 103 -2.39 5.21 -8.49
N ILE A 104 -2.64 6.48 -8.77
CA ILE A 104 -3.89 6.93 -9.38
C ILE A 104 -3.99 6.48 -10.85
N SER A 105 -2.90 6.54 -11.60
CA SER A 105 -2.83 6.01 -12.96
C SER A 105 -3.29 4.55 -13.04
N ASP A 106 -2.81 3.70 -12.14
CA ASP A 106 -3.20 2.29 -12.07
C ASP A 106 -4.70 2.13 -11.76
N GLU A 107 -5.26 2.92 -10.84
CA GLU A 107 -6.68 2.87 -10.49
C GLU A 107 -7.60 3.35 -11.63
N PHE A 108 -7.20 4.38 -12.38
CA PHE A 108 -7.91 4.85 -13.57
C PHE A 108 -7.82 3.85 -14.74
N LYS A 109 -6.72 3.08 -14.83
CA LYS A 109 -6.62 1.96 -15.78
C LYS A 109 -7.61 0.86 -15.44
N VAL A 110 -7.76 0.52 -14.16
CA VAL A 110 -8.79 -0.42 -13.70
C VAL A 110 -10.19 0.09 -14.03
N LEU A 111 -10.47 1.38 -13.78
CA LEU A 111 -11.75 1.99 -14.17
C LEU A 111 -12.01 1.83 -15.68
N ASN A 112 -11.04 2.12 -16.53
CA ASN A 112 -11.16 1.98 -17.98
C ASN A 112 -11.46 0.52 -18.38
N LEU A 113 -10.80 -0.44 -17.74
CA LEU A 113 -11.08 -1.87 -17.94
C LEU A 113 -12.48 -2.27 -17.50
N GLU A 114 -12.96 -1.79 -16.35
CA GLU A 114 -14.32 -2.03 -15.87
C GLU A 114 -15.37 -1.49 -16.86
N LEU A 115 -15.16 -0.29 -17.39
CA LEU A 115 -16.03 0.32 -18.41
C LEU A 115 -16.01 -0.47 -19.73
N ARG A 116 -14.83 -0.90 -20.18
CA ARG A 116 -14.69 -1.74 -21.39
C ARG A 116 -15.30 -3.13 -21.22
N ALA A 117 -15.34 -3.65 -20.00
CA ALA A 117 -16.02 -4.90 -19.65
C ALA A 117 -17.56 -4.77 -19.63
N GLY A 118 -18.11 -3.58 -19.92
CA GLY A 118 -19.55 -3.33 -19.97
C GLY A 118 -20.17 -3.00 -18.61
N MET A 119 -19.36 -2.73 -17.57
CA MET A 119 -19.88 -2.28 -16.29
C MET A 119 -20.58 -0.93 -16.43
N ALA A 120 -21.71 -0.75 -15.75
CA ALA A 120 -22.39 0.53 -15.73
C ALA A 120 -21.44 1.61 -15.16
N ARG A 121 -21.36 2.76 -15.84
CA ARG A 121 -20.46 3.87 -15.48
C ARG A 121 -20.55 4.25 -14.00
N ARG A 122 -21.77 4.28 -13.47
CA ARG A 122 -22.03 4.62 -12.06
C ARG A 122 -21.37 3.63 -11.10
N ASP A 123 -21.43 2.33 -11.41
CA ASP A 123 -20.85 1.28 -10.58
C ASP A 123 -19.32 1.26 -10.67
N ALA A 124 -18.77 1.45 -11.86
CA ALA A 124 -17.32 1.51 -12.06
C ALA A 124 -16.71 2.72 -11.33
N LEU A 125 -17.35 3.89 -11.39
CA LEU A 125 -16.95 5.07 -10.62
C LEU A 125 -17.11 4.87 -9.10
N ARG A 126 -18.15 4.14 -8.67
CA ARG A 126 -18.32 3.80 -7.24
C ARG A 126 -17.22 2.86 -6.76
N ASN A 127 -16.85 1.87 -7.56
CA ASN A 127 -15.73 0.98 -7.25
C ASN A 127 -14.42 1.76 -7.17
N LEU A 128 -14.17 2.70 -8.10
CA LEU A 128 -13.02 3.59 -8.02
C LEU A 128 -13.02 4.39 -6.70
N ALA A 129 -14.15 5.02 -6.34
CA ALA A 129 -14.25 5.78 -5.09
C ALA A 129 -14.01 4.93 -3.83
N PHE A 130 -14.39 3.66 -3.87
CA PHE A 130 -14.11 2.70 -2.79
C PHE A 130 -12.62 2.34 -2.73
N ARG A 131 -11.98 2.04 -3.88
CA ARG A 131 -10.54 1.72 -3.96
C ARG A 131 -9.65 2.89 -3.56
N CYS A 132 -10.06 4.11 -3.91
CA CYS A 132 -9.36 5.34 -3.53
C CYS A 132 -9.62 5.78 -2.08
N GLY A 133 -10.48 5.09 -1.32
CA GLY A 133 -10.77 5.40 0.08
C GLY A 133 -11.60 6.67 0.32
N ILE A 134 -12.17 7.25 -0.74
CA ILE A 134 -12.90 8.53 -0.73
C ILE A 134 -14.34 8.34 -0.27
N ALA A 135 -14.93 7.18 -0.57
CA ALA A 135 -16.27 6.83 -0.13
C ALA A 135 -16.37 6.68 1.41
N ASP A 136 -15.25 6.47 2.10
CA ASP A 136 -15.19 6.23 3.54
C ASP A 136 -14.79 7.49 4.36
N GLY A 137 -14.70 8.65 3.70
CA GLY A 137 -14.32 9.93 4.32
C GLY A 137 -15.25 10.46 5.43
N LYS A 138 -16.29 9.71 5.81
CA LYS A 138 -17.17 10.00 6.95
C LYS A 138 -16.83 9.24 8.24
N SER A 139 -15.95 8.23 8.24
CA SER A 139 -15.72 7.40 9.44
C SER A 139 -14.46 7.72 10.26
N ARG A 140 -13.58 8.62 9.80
CA ARG A 140 -12.31 8.98 10.48
C ARG A 140 -12.28 10.35 11.19
N ARG A 141 -13.42 11.08 11.23
CA ARG A 141 -13.61 12.27 12.07
C ARG A 141 -14.75 12.04 13.08
N SER A 142 -14.57 11.11 14.01
CA SER A 142 -15.30 11.07 15.29
C SER A 142 -14.41 10.46 16.35
#